data_AF-A0A7X5V5H1-F1
#
_entry.id   AF-A0A7X5V5H1-F1
#
_cell.length_a   1.000
_cell.length_b   1.000
_cell.length_c   1.000
_cell.angle_alpha   90.00
_cell.angle_beta   90.00
_cell.angle_gamma   90.00
#
_symmetry.space_group_name_H-M   'P 1'
#
loop_
_entity.id
_entity.type
_entity.pdbx_description
1 polymer ?
#
loop_
_entity_poly.entity_id
_entity_poly.type
_entity_poly.pdbx_seq_one_letter_code
_entity_poly.pdbx_strand_id
1 'polypeptide(L)'
;MSQIEQLKVQLHQIAGEAKQAAGGMAAFKVKFSQHVDQVDSLIRGTATGADRNIAEILGAAGAAVENAAAALEMAAAAARQYADQV
;
A
#
# COMPACT_ATOMS: atom_id res chain seq x y z
N MET A 1 -28.37 15.64 14.64
CA MET A 1 -27.09 15.80 13.91
C MET A 1 -27.38 16.40 12.55
N SER A 2 -26.58 17.36 12.10
CA SER A 2 -26.70 17.92 10.74
C SER A 2 -26.07 16.98 9.71
N GLN A 3 -26.40 17.17 8.44
CA GLN A 3 -25.75 16.44 7.33
C GLN A 3 -24.24 16.70 7.28
N ILE A 4 -23.80 17.90 7.67
CA ILE A 4 -22.37 18.26 7.76
C ILE A 4 -21.68 17.46 8.87
N GLU A 5 -22.29 17.33 10.05
CA GLU A 5 -21.72 16.53 11.13
C GLU A 5 -21.64 15.04 10.75
N GLN A 6 -22.64 14.51 10.02
CA GLN A 6 -22.58 13.14 9.50
C GLN A 6 -21.45 12.96 8.49
N LEU A 7 -21.25 13.92 7.58
CA LEU A 7 -20.15 13.91 6.62
C LEU A 7 -18.79 13.91 7.32
N LYS A 8 -18.59 14.75 8.35
CA LYS A 8 -17.34 14.80 9.12
C LYS A 8 -17.00 13.45 9.74
N VAL A 9 -17.99 12.81 10.40
CA VAL A 9 -17.81 11.48 10.98
C VAL A 9 -17.39 10.48 9.91
N GLN A 10 -18.04 10.49 8.76
CA GLN A 10 -17.72 9.58 7.66
C GLN A 10 -16.32 9.82 7.09
N LEU A 11 -15.90 11.08 6.92
CA LEU A 11 -14.57 11.44 6.44
C LEU A 11 -13.47 11.01 7.43
N HIS A 12 -13.69 11.22 8.73
CA HIS A 12 -12.74 10.76 9.75
C HIS A 12 -12.65 9.23 9.79
N GLN A 13 -13.76 8.52 9.61
CA GLN A 13 -13.78 7.06 9.52
C GLN A 13 -12.95 6.58 8.32
N ILE A 14 -13.22 7.10 7.12
CA ILE A 14 -12.47 6.77 5.90
C ILE A 14 -10.98 7.05 6.10
N ALA A 15 -10.63 8.19 6.70
CA ALA A 15 -9.24 8.52 6.96
C ALA A 15 -8.56 7.58 7.97
N GLY A 16 -9.30 7.06 8.95
CA GLY A 16 -8.82 6.05 9.88
C GLY A 16 -8.53 4.72 9.18
N GLU A 17 -9.51 4.22 8.41
CA GLU A 17 -9.41 2.97 7.65
C GLU A 17 -8.29 3.02 6.61
N ALA A 18 -8.21 4.11 5.84
CA ALA A 18 -7.15 4.30 4.84
C ALA A 18 -5.76 4.32 5.48
N LYS A 19 -5.60 4.99 6.62
CA LYS A 19 -4.32 5.03 7.35
C LYS A 19 -3.94 3.65 7.91
N GLN A 20 -4.91 2.89 8.42
CA GLN A 20 -4.67 1.53 8.89
C GLN A 20 -4.26 0.61 7.74
N ALA A 21 -4.96 0.68 6.60
CA ALA A 21 -4.66 -0.10 5.41
C ALA A 21 -3.26 0.25 4.85
N ALA A 22 -2.92 1.54 4.76
CA ALA A 22 -1.58 1.98 4.35
C ALA A 22 -0.47 1.42 5.25
N GLY A 23 -0.66 1.48 6.58
CA GLY A 23 0.30 0.90 7.53
C GLY A 23 0.44 -0.62 7.38
N GLY A 24 -0.68 -1.32 7.13
CA GLY A 24 -0.68 -2.75 6.85
C GLY A 24 0.08 -3.09 5.55
N MET A 25 -0.14 -2.31 4.50
CA MET A 25 0.58 -2.46 3.22
C MET A 25 2.08 -2.16 3.37
N ALA A 26 2.47 -1.15 4.13
CA ALA A 26 3.88 -0.86 4.40
C ALA A 26 4.56 -2.03 5.14
N ALA A 27 3.91 -2.59 6.16
CA ALA A 27 4.42 -3.76 6.88
C ALA A 27 4.49 -5.01 5.98
N PHE A 28 3.49 -5.21 5.13
CA PHE A 28 3.50 -6.28 4.13
C PHE A 28 4.64 -6.11 3.13
N LYS A 29 4.89 -4.89 2.62
CA LYS A 29 5.96 -4.59 1.66
C LYS A 29 7.34 -4.98 2.18
N VAL A 30 7.62 -4.75 3.47
CA VAL A 30 8.87 -5.16 4.10
C VAL A 30 9.05 -6.68 4.03
N LYS A 31 8.01 -7.44 4.44
CA LYS A 31 8.05 -8.91 4.42
C LYS A 31 8.12 -9.45 2.99
N PHE A 32 7.32 -8.86 2.10
CA PHE A 32 7.28 -9.21 0.69
C PHE A 32 8.65 -9.03 0.04
N SER A 33 9.33 -7.89 0.28
CA SER A 33 10.67 -7.62 -0.26
C SER A 33 11.69 -8.66 0.23
N GLN A 34 11.65 -9.04 1.51
CA GLN A 34 12.51 -10.10 2.05
C GLN A 34 12.27 -11.45 1.36
N HIS A 35 11.01 -11.80 1.08
CA HIS A 35 10.69 -13.03 0.34
C HIS A 35 11.16 -12.97 -1.11
N VAL A 36 11.01 -11.81 -1.78
CA VAL A 36 11.52 -11.61 -3.15
C VAL A 36 13.04 -11.74 -3.19
N ASP A 37 13.77 -11.13 -2.26
CA ASP A 37 15.22 -11.25 -2.17
C ASP A 37 15.65 -12.72 -1.98
N GLN A 38 14.90 -13.49 -1.18
CA GLN A 38 15.14 -14.92 -0.99
C GLN A 38 14.91 -15.70 -2.29
N VAL A 39 13.81 -15.44 -3.00
CA VAL A 39 13.55 -16.05 -4.32
C VAL A 39 14.66 -15.71 -5.31
N ASP A 40 15.03 -14.43 -5.42
CA ASP A 40 16.10 -13.96 -6.29
C ASP A 40 17.44 -14.65 -5.98
N SER A 41 17.75 -14.90 -4.70
CA SER A 41 18.95 -15.61 -4.30
C SER A 41 18.97 -17.08 -4.73
N LEU A 42 17.80 -17.72 -4.77
CA LEU A 42 17.65 -19.12 -5.16
C LEU A 42 17.72 -19.30 -6.69
N ILE A 43 17.20 -18.33 -7.44
CA ILE A 43 17.14 -18.40 -8.92
C ILE A 43 18.39 -17.81 -9.60
N ARG A 44 19.23 -17.04 -8.89
CA ARG A 44 20.49 -16.51 -9.46
C ARG A 44 21.43 -17.58 -10.05
N GLY A 45 21.27 -18.85 -9.65
CA GLY A 45 22.03 -19.98 -10.19
C GLY A 45 21.45 -20.60 -11.46
N THR A 46 20.20 -20.30 -11.82
CA THR A 46 19.52 -20.85 -12.99
C THR A 46 19.36 -19.75 -14.05
N ALA A 47 20.11 -19.86 -15.14
CA ALA A 47 20.14 -18.86 -16.21
C ALA A 47 18.97 -19.07 -17.20
N THR A 48 17.74 -19.18 -16.70
CA THR A 48 16.56 -19.42 -17.56
C THR A 48 15.69 -18.19 -17.74
N GLY A 49 14.99 -18.08 -18.86
CA GLY A 49 14.06 -16.97 -19.12
C GLY A 49 12.88 -16.92 -18.14
N ALA A 50 12.53 -18.04 -17.50
CA ALA A 50 11.49 -18.11 -16.48
C ALA A 50 11.89 -17.38 -15.18
N ASP A 51 13.17 -17.46 -14.81
CA ASP A 51 13.72 -16.82 -13.61
C ASP A 51 13.68 -15.29 -13.73
N ARG A 52 14.00 -14.77 -14.92
CA ARG A 52 13.86 -13.34 -15.21
C ARG A 52 12.40 -12.87 -15.13
N ASN A 53 11.48 -13.66 -15.67
CA ASN A 53 10.06 -13.32 -15.69
C ASN A 53 9.47 -13.27 -14.27
N ILE A 54 9.80 -14.24 -13.40
CA ILE A 54 9.27 -14.25 -12.03
C ILE A 54 9.83 -13.09 -11.21
N ALA A 55 11.12 -12.77 -11.32
CA ALA A 55 11.73 -11.63 -10.64
C ALA A 55 11.05 -10.31 -11.05
N GLU A 56 10.76 -10.13 -12.34
CA GLU A 56 10.08 -8.95 -12.86
C GLU A 56 8.64 -8.81 -12.35
N ILE A 57 7.87 -9.91 -12.34
CA ILE A 57 6.50 -9.94 -11.80
C ILE A 57 6.49 -9.62 -10.30
N LEU A 58 7.40 -10.22 -9.54
CA LEU A 58 7.51 -10.00 -8.10
C LEU A 58 7.93 -8.56 -7.79
N GLY A 59 8.89 -8.00 -8.53
CA GLY A 59 9.27 -6.60 -8.41
C GLY A 59 8.11 -5.65 -8.70
N ALA A 60 7.35 -5.90 -9.77
CA ALA A 60 6.17 -5.12 -10.12
C ALA A 60 5.08 -5.17 -9.02
N ALA A 61 4.85 -6.34 -8.42
CA ALA A 61 3.92 -6.48 -7.31
C ALA A 61 4.36 -5.67 -6.08
N GLY A 62 5.66 -5.68 -5.75
CA GLY A 62 6.21 -4.88 -4.65
C GLY A 62 6.01 -3.38 -4.85
N ALA A 63 6.27 -2.88 -6.05
CA ALA A 63 6.04 -1.49 -6.42
C ALA A 63 4.55 -1.11 -6.36
N ALA A 64 3.66 -2.01 -6.79
CA ALA A 64 2.22 -1.77 -6.72
C ALA A 64 1.71 -1.64 -5.27
N VAL A 65 2.23 -2.46 -4.34
CA VAL A 65 1.91 -2.36 -2.91
C VAL A 65 2.37 -1.02 -2.33
N GLU A 66 3.58 -0.59 -2.68
CA GLU A 66 4.13 0.70 -2.23
C GLU A 66 3.30 1.88 -2.73
N ASN A 67 2.95 1.87 -4.02
CA ASN A 67 2.08 2.88 -4.61
C ASN A 67 0.68 2.90 -3.97
N ALA A 68 0.10 1.73 -3.70
CA ALA A 68 -1.19 1.64 -3.03
C ALA A 68 -1.14 2.17 -1.59
N ALA A 69 -0.07 1.87 -0.85
CA ALA A 69 0.13 2.42 0.49
C ALA A 69 0.21 3.95 0.47
N ALA A 70 1.02 4.51 -0.42
CA ALA A 70 1.17 5.96 -0.56
C ALA A 70 -0.16 6.65 -0.97
N ALA A 71 -0.91 6.04 -1.89
CA ALA A 71 -2.22 6.56 -2.30
C ALA A 71 -3.22 6.59 -1.14
N LEU A 72 -3.22 5.57 -0.28
CA LEU A 72 -4.08 5.51 0.90
C LEU A 72 -3.65 6.53 1.98
N GLU A 73 -2.35 6.78 2.16
CA GLU A 73 -1.88 7.85 3.05
C GLU A 73 -2.33 9.23 2.58
N MET A 74 -2.22 9.50 1.27
CA MET A 74 -2.71 10.75 0.67
C MET A 74 -4.22 10.90 0.84
N ALA A 75 -4.99 9.83 0.59
CA ALA A 75 -6.43 9.84 0.76
C ALA A 75 -6.83 10.12 2.21
N ALA A 76 -6.13 9.50 3.18
CA ALA A 76 -6.36 9.74 4.60
C ALA A 76 -6.07 11.19 5.00
N ALA A 77 -4.99 11.77 4.47
CA ALA A 77 -4.63 13.17 4.73
C ALA A 77 -5.67 14.13 4.14
N ALA A 78 -6.06 13.94 2.88
CA ALA A 78 -7.06 14.76 2.21
C ALA A 78 -8.43 14.68 2.88
N ALA A 79 -8.88 13.49 3.28
CA ALA A 79 -10.15 13.30 3.96
C ALA A 79 -10.20 14.02 5.32
N ARG A 80 -9.11 13.98 6.10
CA ARG A 80 -9.01 14.74 7.37
C ARG A 80 -9.01 16.24 7.12
N GLN A 81 -8.17 16.70 6.21
CA GLN A 81 -8.07 18.12 5.89
C GLN A 81 -9.42 18.70 5.45
N TYR A 82 -10.16 17.97 4.62
CA TYR A 82 -11.49 18.40 4.19
C TYR A 82 -12.50 18.39 5.35
N ALA A 83 -12.50 17.36 6.21
CA ALA A 83 -13.36 17.30 7.39
C ALA A 83 -13.13 18.46 8.37
N ASP A 84 -11.88 18.91 8.52
CA ASP A 84 -11.50 20.03 9.38
C ASP A 84 -11.91 21.40 8.79
N GLN A 85 -12.13 21.48 7.47
CA GLN A 85 -12.50 22.70 6.75
C GLN A 85 -14.01 22.92 6.62
N VAL A 86 -14.79 21.83 6.61
CA VAL A 86 -16.26 21.87 6.47
C VAL A 86 -16.99 22.02 7.79
#